data_AF-A0AAE6NHP0-F1
#
_entry.id   AF-A0AAE6NHP0-F1
#
_cell.length_a   1.000
_cell.length_b   1.000
_cell.length_c   1.000
_cell.angle_alpha   90.00
_cell.angle_beta   90.00
_cell.angle_gamma   90.00
#
_symmetry.space_group_name_H-M   'P 1'
#
loop_
_entity.id
_entity.type
_entity.pdbx_description
1 polymer ?
#
loop_
_entity_poly.entity_id
_entity_poly.type
_entity_poly.pdbx_seq_one_letter_code
_entity_poly.pdbx_strand_id
1 'polypeptide(L)'
;MHPSSPRGRLRDALLRVGERGDVNEADLSAAVTTALRELASEALGERSRVDLVTLGAEDHPWGRSLGLRLADYDVELPRVLLSADRSALPPQVQESCPTLRQEEWETVLLLSKLLLMALQSEPEPVRDGAAHPPQSTPRPPRSVAREQFCQALADIPERPDRHPDELTGQLRTALLNFASETPDNKESARRIAVLHTGEPPQGPRLSLSRSGPALTKAVLSAAGCPVPSCVREEFPDLTQDEWTAVIQVTGLTLMAFEADPPRETE
;
A
#
# COMPACT_ATOMS: atom_id res chain seq x y z
N MET A 1 16.47 -0.11 -22.50
CA MET A 1 15.59 -0.03 -21.31
C MET A 1 14.21 -0.45 -21.76
N HIS A 2 13.64 -1.52 -21.21
CA HIS A 2 12.26 -1.87 -21.50
C HIS A 2 11.34 -0.77 -20.94
N PRO A 3 10.24 -0.41 -21.62
CA PRO A 3 9.21 0.40 -20.98
C PRO A 3 8.79 -0.36 -19.71
N SER A 4 8.89 0.30 -18.55
CA SER A 4 8.45 -0.28 -17.29
C SER A 4 7.00 -0.73 -17.44
N SER A 5 6.66 -1.92 -16.95
CA SER A 5 5.27 -2.39 -16.92
C SER A 5 4.39 -1.39 -16.14
N PRO A 6 3.05 -1.41 -16.30
CA PRO A 6 2.17 -0.58 -15.47
C PRO A 6 2.41 -0.77 -13.97
N ARG A 7 2.72 -1.99 -13.53
CA ARG A 7 3.15 -2.30 -12.16
C ARG A 7 4.44 -1.56 -11.80
N GLY A 8 5.46 -1.66 -12.64
CA GLY A 8 6.73 -0.94 -12.45
C GLY A 8 6.56 0.58 -12.41
N ARG A 9 5.76 1.15 -13.32
CA ARG A 9 5.47 2.59 -13.34
C ARG A 9 4.77 3.06 -12.06
N LEU A 10 3.78 2.29 -11.58
CA LEU A 10 3.08 2.63 -10.34
C LEU A 10 4.03 2.51 -9.14
N ARG A 11 4.85 1.44 -9.08
CA ARG A 11 5.86 1.26 -8.03
C ARG A 11 6.82 2.45 -7.98
N ASP A 12 7.41 2.81 -9.12
CA ASP A 12 8.37 3.91 -9.21
C ASP A 12 7.73 5.23 -8.79
N ALA A 13 6.50 5.51 -9.26
CA ALA A 13 5.77 6.73 -8.88
C ALA A 13 5.50 6.78 -7.37
N LEU A 14 5.05 5.67 -6.77
CA LEU A 14 4.76 5.59 -5.34
C LEU A 14 6.01 5.70 -4.46
N LEU A 15 7.13 5.08 -4.85
CA LEU A 15 8.39 5.20 -4.12
C LEU A 15 8.88 6.65 -4.10
N ARG A 16 8.73 7.37 -5.22
CA ARG A 16 9.08 8.79 -5.34
C ARG A 16 8.24 9.70 -4.46
N VAL A 17 7.02 9.30 -4.05
CA VAL A 17 6.18 10.10 -3.14
C VAL A 17 6.91 10.38 -1.83
N GLY A 18 7.63 9.41 -1.29
CA GLY A 18 8.40 9.64 -0.07
C GLY A 18 9.91 9.65 -0.27
N GLU A 19 10.40 9.91 -1.49
CA GLU A 19 11.77 10.36 -1.71
C GLU A 19 11.96 11.81 -1.27
N ARG A 20 13.22 12.24 -1.13
CA ARG A 20 13.55 13.63 -0.81
C ARG A 20 13.69 14.43 -2.10
N GLY A 21 13.12 15.62 -2.17
CA GLY A 21 13.46 16.58 -3.23
C GLY A 21 12.34 17.56 -3.53
N ASP A 22 12.69 18.62 -4.28
CA ASP A 22 11.74 19.52 -4.94
C ASP A 22 11.06 18.77 -6.10
N VAL A 23 10.38 17.67 -5.80
CA VAL A 23 9.53 16.98 -6.76
C VAL A 23 8.29 17.84 -6.91
N ASN A 24 8.01 18.26 -8.14
CA ASN A 24 6.80 18.99 -8.44
C ASN A 24 5.59 18.11 -8.12
N GLU A 25 4.81 18.50 -7.11
CA GLU A 25 3.64 17.77 -6.63
C GLU A 25 2.65 17.49 -7.76
N ALA A 26 2.46 18.44 -8.68
CA ALA A 26 1.56 18.25 -9.82
C ALA A 26 2.06 17.15 -10.77
N ASP A 27 3.37 17.11 -11.04
CA ASP A 27 3.98 16.10 -11.92
C ASP A 27 3.94 14.72 -11.26
N LEU A 28 4.20 14.65 -9.95
CA LEU A 28 4.14 13.41 -9.18
C LEU A 28 2.71 12.89 -9.06
N SER A 29 1.74 13.78 -8.78
CA SER A 29 0.32 13.46 -8.75
C SER A 29 -0.14 12.92 -10.10
N ALA A 30 0.21 13.60 -11.20
CA ALA A 30 -0.08 13.13 -12.55
C ALA A 30 0.55 11.76 -12.85
N ALA A 31 1.79 11.52 -12.42
CA ALA A 31 2.47 10.23 -12.60
C ALA A 31 1.78 9.09 -11.85
N VAL A 32 1.44 9.31 -10.57
CA VAL A 32 0.72 8.33 -9.73
C VAL A 32 -0.66 8.05 -10.33
N THR A 33 -1.44 9.07 -10.64
CA THR A 33 -2.78 8.92 -11.22
C THR A 33 -2.74 8.19 -12.57
N THR A 34 -1.79 8.54 -13.44
CA THR A 34 -1.66 7.88 -14.75
C THR A 34 -1.31 6.41 -14.60
N ALA A 35 -0.28 6.08 -13.81
CA ALA A 35 0.13 4.70 -13.59
C ALA A 35 -0.95 3.87 -12.89
N LEU A 36 -1.67 4.46 -11.95
CA LEU A 36 -2.79 3.83 -11.26
C LEU A 36 -3.95 3.53 -12.20
N ARG A 37 -4.33 4.48 -13.07
CA ARG A 37 -5.36 4.28 -14.10
C ARG A 37 -4.98 3.20 -15.10
N GLU A 38 -3.74 3.20 -15.56
CA GLU A 38 -3.24 2.18 -16.49
C GLU A 38 -3.34 0.78 -15.87
N LEU A 39 -2.81 0.61 -14.66
CA LEU A 39 -2.86 -0.69 -13.98
C LEU A 39 -4.31 -1.09 -13.61
N ALA A 40 -5.15 -0.13 -13.22
CA ALA A 40 -6.56 -0.40 -12.94
C ALA A 40 -7.34 -0.81 -14.19
N SER A 41 -7.05 -0.21 -15.34
CA SER A 41 -7.65 -0.59 -16.61
C SER A 41 -7.31 -2.04 -16.97
N GLU A 42 -6.08 -2.48 -16.70
CA GLU A 42 -5.65 -3.87 -16.93
C GLU A 42 -6.25 -4.85 -15.92
N ALA A 43 -6.26 -4.51 -14.64
CA ALA A 43 -6.62 -5.44 -13.57
C ALA A 43 -8.12 -5.47 -13.22
N LEU A 44 -8.82 -4.34 -13.38
CA LEU A 44 -10.19 -4.13 -12.88
C LEU A 44 -11.20 -3.76 -13.97
N GLY A 45 -10.74 -3.22 -15.10
CA GLY A 45 -11.58 -2.76 -16.21
C GLY A 45 -12.60 -1.69 -15.77
N GLU A 46 -13.83 -1.78 -16.27
CA GLU A 46 -14.92 -0.82 -16.01
C GLU A 46 -15.37 -0.74 -14.54
N ARG A 47 -14.97 -1.71 -13.71
CA ARG A 47 -15.30 -1.73 -12.28
C ARG A 47 -14.35 -0.86 -11.43
N SER A 48 -13.36 -0.25 -12.07
CA SER A 48 -12.42 0.65 -11.40
C SER A 48 -13.12 1.85 -10.77
N ARG A 49 -12.66 2.22 -9.57
CA ARG A 49 -13.04 3.42 -8.82
C ARG A 49 -11.81 4.23 -8.42
N VAL A 50 -10.66 3.99 -9.05
CA VAL A 50 -9.40 4.63 -8.68
C VAL A 50 -9.40 6.15 -8.88
N ASP A 51 -10.31 6.68 -9.70
CA ASP A 51 -10.49 8.12 -9.90
C ASP A 51 -11.00 8.85 -8.65
N LEU A 52 -11.51 8.12 -7.64
CA LEU A 52 -11.91 8.69 -6.35
C LEU A 52 -10.73 8.84 -5.38
N VAL A 53 -9.52 8.46 -5.80
CA VAL A 53 -8.29 8.60 -5.02
C VAL A 53 -7.33 9.52 -5.76
N THR A 54 -6.73 10.45 -5.03
CA THR A 54 -5.70 11.35 -5.52
C THR A 54 -4.43 11.26 -4.68
N LEU A 55 -3.33 11.75 -5.22
CA LEU A 55 -2.21 12.18 -4.39
C LEU A 55 -2.53 13.58 -3.88
N GLY A 56 -2.47 13.77 -2.56
CA GLY A 56 -2.74 15.05 -1.92
C GLY A 56 -1.80 15.29 -0.75
N ALA A 57 -1.83 16.52 -0.23
CA ALA A 57 -0.95 16.93 0.82
C ALA A 57 -1.67 17.15 2.15
N GLU A 58 -0.97 16.90 3.26
CA GLU A 58 -1.44 17.23 4.61
C GLU A 58 -0.46 18.16 5.31
N ASP A 59 -0.99 19.20 5.95
CA ASP A 59 -0.20 20.09 6.78
C ASP A 59 -0.07 19.52 8.19
N HIS A 60 1.17 19.29 8.61
CA HIS A 60 1.53 18.90 9.97
C HIS A 60 2.31 20.02 10.66
N PRO A 61 2.39 19.99 12.02
CA PRO A 61 3.20 20.96 12.77
C PRO A 61 4.68 21.02 12.34
N TRP A 62 5.18 19.96 11.70
CA TRP A 62 6.57 19.83 11.25
C TRP A 62 6.79 20.06 9.76
N GLY A 63 5.72 20.31 8.99
CA GLY A 63 5.77 20.49 7.54
C GLY A 63 4.61 19.80 6.82
N ARG A 64 4.69 19.80 5.49
CA ARG A 64 3.70 19.23 4.58
C ARG A 64 4.13 17.81 4.19
N SER A 65 3.22 16.85 4.27
CA SER A 65 3.41 15.47 3.79
C SER A 65 2.56 15.23 2.54
N LEU A 66 2.96 14.25 1.72
CA LEU A 66 2.21 13.79 0.54
C LEU A 66 1.80 12.34 0.72
N GLY A 67 0.56 12.03 0.36
CA GLY A 67 -0.02 10.70 0.51
C GLY A 67 -1.22 10.47 -0.39
N LEU A 68 -1.65 9.21 -0.48
CA LEU A 68 -2.89 8.86 -1.16
C LEU A 68 -4.10 9.21 -0.28
N ARG A 69 -5.07 9.91 -0.85
CA ARG A 69 -6.25 10.43 -0.16
C ARG A 69 -7.50 10.26 -1.01
N LEU A 70 -8.66 10.20 -0.38
CA LEU A 70 -9.94 10.31 -1.09
C LEU A 70 -10.11 11.73 -1.64
N ALA A 71 -10.46 11.85 -2.92
CA ALA A 71 -10.46 13.12 -3.63
C ALA A 71 -11.51 14.11 -3.10
N ASP A 72 -12.72 13.62 -2.82
CA ASP A 72 -13.85 14.45 -2.37
C ASP A 72 -14.02 14.45 -0.84
N TYR A 73 -13.34 13.53 -0.15
CA TYR A 73 -13.43 13.32 1.29
C TYR A 73 -12.01 13.29 1.87
N ASP A 74 -11.32 14.43 1.80
CA ASP A 74 -9.91 14.71 2.11
C ASP A 74 -9.32 13.97 3.34
N VAL A 75 -9.17 12.66 3.20
CA VAL A 75 -8.79 11.71 4.25
C VAL A 75 -7.81 10.73 3.65
N GLU A 76 -6.72 10.50 4.38
CA GLU A 76 -5.68 9.55 3.98
C GLU A 76 -6.18 8.12 3.97
N LEU A 77 -5.82 7.37 2.93
CA LEU A 77 -6.13 5.95 2.82
C LEU A 77 -5.64 5.13 4.03
N PRO A 78 -4.40 5.31 4.53
CA PRO A 78 -3.96 4.69 5.79
C PRO A 78 -4.91 4.90 6.97
N ARG A 79 -5.50 6.09 7.09
CA ARG A 79 -6.41 6.43 8.19
C ARG A 79 -7.73 5.69 8.06
N VAL A 80 -8.28 5.56 6.84
CA VAL A 80 -9.47 4.74 6.59
C VAL A 80 -9.22 3.27 6.91
N LEU A 81 -8.07 2.73 6.48
CA LEU A 81 -7.68 1.35 6.77
C LEU A 81 -7.41 1.10 8.26
N LEU A 82 -6.90 2.10 8.99
CA LEU A 82 -6.72 2.02 10.43
C LEU A 82 -8.05 1.83 11.15
N SER A 83 -9.11 2.49 10.72
CA SER A 83 -10.45 2.28 11.29
C SER A 83 -11.04 0.92 10.93
N ALA A 84 -10.52 0.25 9.90
CA ALA A 84 -10.92 -1.10 9.52
C ALA A 84 -10.22 -2.20 10.34
N ASP A 85 -9.24 -1.86 11.21
CA ASP A 85 -8.27 -2.77 11.86
C ASP A 85 -8.86 -3.83 12.82
N ARG A 86 -10.18 -3.93 12.92
CA ARG A 86 -10.90 -4.95 13.69
C ARG A 86 -12.16 -5.45 12.98
N SER A 87 -12.27 -5.15 11.69
CA SER A 87 -13.38 -5.60 10.89
C SER A 87 -13.37 -7.12 10.78
N ALA A 88 -14.56 -7.70 10.81
CA ALA A 88 -14.72 -9.13 10.54
C ALA A 88 -14.32 -9.42 9.09
N LEU A 89 -13.72 -10.59 8.86
CA LEU A 89 -13.45 -11.14 7.54
C LEU A 89 -14.76 -11.17 6.71
N PRO A 90 -14.86 -10.43 5.59
CA PRO A 90 -16.07 -10.42 4.79
C PRO A 90 -16.35 -11.80 4.15
N PRO A 91 -17.61 -12.26 4.10
CA PRO A 91 -17.98 -13.54 3.47
C PRO A 91 -17.49 -13.66 2.02
N GLN A 92 -17.52 -12.58 1.24
CA GLN A 92 -17.05 -12.56 -0.15
C GLN A 92 -15.54 -12.82 -0.26
N VAL A 93 -14.78 -12.33 0.71
CA VAL A 93 -13.34 -12.61 0.81
C VAL A 93 -13.13 -14.08 1.19
N GLN A 94 -13.92 -14.61 2.13
CA GLN A 94 -13.90 -16.03 2.50
C GLN A 94 -14.26 -16.93 1.30
N GLU A 95 -15.24 -16.57 0.49
CA GLU A 95 -15.62 -17.31 -0.72
C GLU A 95 -14.49 -17.32 -1.76
N SER A 96 -13.80 -16.20 -1.93
CA SER A 96 -12.69 -16.05 -2.89
C SER A 96 -11.38 -16.68 -2.39
N CYS A 97 -11.19 -16.73 -1.07
CA CYS A 97 -10.04 -17.27 -0.36
C CYS A 97 -10.52 -18.20 0.79
N PRO A 98 -10.99 -19.42 0.51
CA PRO A 98 -11.63 -20.30 1.50
C PRO A 98 -10.75 -20.67 2.70
N THR A 99 -9.43 -20.68 2.51
CA THR A 99 -8.45 -21.00 3.54
C THR A 99 -8.09 -19.82 4.45
N LEU A 100 -8.49 -18.60 4.07
CA LEU A 100 -8.22 -17.38 4.82
C LEU A 100 -9.00 -17.38 6.14
N ARG A 101 -8.32 -17.05 7.23
CA ARG A 101 -8.94 -16.91 8.56
C ARG A 101 -8.94 -15.47 9.05
N GLN A 102 -9.72 -15.21 10.10
CA GLN A 102 -9.83 -13.88 10.72
C GLN A 102 -8.46 -13.28 11.08
N GLU A 103 -7.55 -14.07 11.65
CA GLU A 103 -6.24 -13.56 12.09
C GLU A 103 -5.32 -13.22 10.90
N GLU A 104 -5.52 -13.89 9.76
CA GLU A 104 -4.83 -13.54 8.51
C GLU A 104 -5.47 -12.33 7.83
N TRP A 105 -6.79 -12.16 7.93
CA TRP A 105 -7.47 -10.95 7.48
C TRP A 105 -6.99 -9.69 8.24
N GLU A 106 -6.84 -9.78 9.55
CA GLU A 106 -6.24 -8.71 10.37
C GLU A 106 -4.81 -8.40 9.93
N THR A 107 -4.03 -9.43 9.59
CA THR A 107 -2.67 -9.26 9.02
C THR A 107 -2.71 -8.52 7.67
N VAL A 108 -3.67 -8.86 6.79
CA VAL A 108 -3.86 -8.20 5.50
C VAL A 108 -4.14 -6.72 5.68
N LEU A 109 -5.03 -6.34 6.60
CA LEU A 109 -5.37 -4.95 6.88
C LEU A 109 -4.20 -4.18 7.50
N LEU A 110 -3.52 -4.79 8.47
CA LEU A 110 -2.34 -4.20 9.13
C LEU A 110 -1.21 -3.94 8.12
N LEU A 111 -0.93 -4.87 7.23
CA LEU A 111 0.11 -4.66 6.21
C LEU A 111 -0.30 -3.67 5.15
N SER A 112 -1.57 -3.67 4.76
CA SER A 112 -2.11 -2.69 3.83
C SER A 112 -1.91 -1.27 4.36
N LYS A 113 -2.29 -1.00 5.62
CA LYS A 113 -2.08 0.34 6.21
C LYS A 113 -0.59 0.66 6.36
N LEU A 114 0.24 -0.26 6.86
CA LEU A 114 1.68 -0.01 7.07
C LEU A 114 2.42 0.24 5.77
N LEU A 115 2.07 -0.48 4.70
CA LEU A 115 2.62 -0.25 3.38
C LEU A 115 2.26 1.15 2.87
N LEU A 116 0.98 1.53 2.94
CA LEU A 116 0.57 2.87 2.51
C LEU A 116 1.22 3.98 3.36
N MET A 117 1.32 3.80 4.68
CA MET A 117 2.07 4.71 5.57
C MET A 117 3.54 4.81 5.18
N ALA A 118 4.17 3.70 4.81
CA ALA A 118 5.55 3.69 4.38
C ALA A 118 5.74 4.42 3.05
N LEU A 119 4.74 4.45 2.16
CA LEU A 119 4.82 5.15 0.88
C LEU A 119 4.56 6.66 0.99
N GLN A 120 3.90 7.13 2.05
CA GLN A 120 3.72 8.56 2.32
C GLN A 120 5.06 9.27 2.48
N SER A 121 5.11 10.54 2.09
CA SER A 121 6.24 11.40 2.40
C SER A 121 6.23 11.73 3.88
N GLU A 122 7.43 11.90 4.45
CA GLU A 122 7.52 12.49 5.79
C GLU A 122 7.22 13.99 5.71
N PRO A 123 6.75 14.61 6.80
CA PRO A 123 6.52 16.05 6.83
C PRO A 123 7.79 16.84 6.50
N GLU A 124 7.74 17.68 5.47
CA GLU A 124 8.83 18.58 5.07
C GLU A 124 8.40 20.05 5.17
N PRO A 125 9.28 20.95 5.67
CA PRO A 125 8.91 22.36 5.82
C PRO A 125 8.56 22.98 4.47
N VAL A 126 7.41 23.64 4.40
CA VAL A 126 7.02 24.43 3.23
C VAL A 126 8.03 25.57 3.09
N ARG A 127 8.74 25.62 1.95
CA ARG A 127 9.69 26.70 1.65
C ARG A 127 8.94 27.97 1.24
N ASP A 128 8.07 28.49 2.08
CA ASP A 128 7.50 29.80 1.85
C ASP A 128 8.49 30.87 2.30
N GLY A 129 8.95 31.65 1.32
CA GLY A 129 9.75 32.84 1.57
C GLY A 129 8.97 33.79 2.47
N ALA A 130 9.46 33.93 3.70
CA ALA A 130 9.00 34.89 4.71
C ALA A 130 7.61 34.64 5.32
N ALA A 131 7.56 33.94 6.46
CA ALA A 131 7.04 34.48 7.72
C ALA A 131 7.14 33.45 8.87
N HIS A 132 7.78 33.89 9.96
CA HIS A 132 7.71 33.38 11.34
C HIS A 132 8.07 31.90 11.60
N PRO A 133 9.18 31.60 12.33
CA PRO A 133 9.47 30.24 12.73
C PRO A 133 8.44 29.76 13.77
N PRO A 134 7.66 28.68 13.53
CA PRO A 134 6.87 28.09 14.59
C PRO A 134 7.80 27.47 15.63
N GLN A 135 7.37 27.51 16.89
CA GLN A 135 8.13 27.08 18.07
C GLN A 135 8.61 25.62 17.97
N SER A 136 9.92 25.46 17.78
CA SER A 136 10.88 24.61 18.49
C SER A 136 10.48 23.24 19.07
N THR A 137 9.64 22.44 18.42
CA THR A 137 9.74 20.98 18.61
C THR A 137 10.85 20.44 17.71
N PRO A 138 11.85 19.72 18.24
CA PRO A 138 12.89 19.13 17.40
C PRO A 138 12.26 18.15 16.42
N ARG A 139 12.56 18.35 15.12
CA ARG A 139 12.05 17.52 14.03
C ARG A 139 12.48 16.06 14.22
N PRO A 140 11.58 15.08 14.05
CA PRO A 140 11.99 13.68 13.99
C PRO A 140 12.87 13.45 12.74
N PRO A 141 14.03 12.79 12.88
CA PRO A 141 14.86 12.45 11.73
C PRO A 141 14.10 11.48 10.81
N ARG A 142 14.48 11.48 9.53
CA ARG A 142 13.92 10.56 8.56
C ARG A 142 14.10 9.12 8.98
N SER A 143 13.04 8.34 8.86
CA SER A 143 13.02 6.95 9.27
C SER A 143 13.82 6.11 8.27
N VAL A 144 15.07 5.79 8.62
CA VAL A 144 15.87 4.78 7.92
C VAL A 144 15.10 3.45 7.82
N ALA A 145 14.30 3.13 8.83
CA ALA A 145 13.47 1.94 8.84
C ALA A 145 12.37 1.97 7.77
N ARG A 146 11.76 3.14 7.50
CA ARG A 146 10.81 3.34 6.40
C ARG A 146 11.46 3.05 5.05
N GLU A 147 12.63 3.62 4.80
CA GLU A 147 13.35 3.42 3.53
C GLU A 147 13.74 1.95 3.33
N GLN A 148 14.23 1.30 4.38
CA GLN A 148 14.54 -0.14 4.36
C GLN A 148 13.30 -0.98 4.06
N PHE A 149 12.14 -0.62 4.59
CA PHE A 149 10.90 -1.33 4.32
C PHE A 149 10.43 -1.15 2.87
N CYS A 150 10.44 0.08 2.34
CA CYS A 150 10.16 0.35 0.93
C CYS A 150 11.13 -0.39 0.00
N GLN A 151 12.42 -0.42 0.33
CA GLN A 151 13.41 -1.17 -0.45
C GLN A 151 13.16 -2.68 -0.41
N ALA A 152 12.80 -3.24 0.75
CA ALA A 152 12.49 -4.66 0.86
C ALA A 152 11.25 -5.05 0.04
N LEU A 153 10.27 -4.14 -0.10
CA LEU A 153 9.12 -4.33 -0.99
C LEU A 153 9.55 -4.25 -2.47
N ALA A 154 10.39 -3.28 -2.85
CA ALA A 154 10.88 -3.12 -4.22
C ALA A 154 11.78 -4.28 -4.68
N ASP A 155 12.54 -4.88 -3.76
CA ASP A 155 13.40 -6.04 -4.03
C ASP A 155 12.60 -7.29 -4.45
N ILE A 156 11.31 -7.41 -4.09
CA ILE A 156 10.46 -8.58 -4.43
C ILE A 156 10.38 -8.79 -5.95
N PRO A 157 9.87 -7.82 -6.75
CA PRO A 157 9.81 -7.98 -8.21
C PRO A 157 11.17 -7.80 -8.89
N GLU A 158 12.11 -7.08 -8.29
CA GLU A 158 13.36 -6.66 -8.94
C GLU A 158 14.50 -7.67 -8.81
N ARG A 159 14.40 -8.61 -7.86
CA ARG A 159 15.41 -9.63 -7.62
C ARG A 159 14.85 -11.05 -7.75
N PRO A 160 14.42 -11.44 -8.96
CA PRO A 160 13.90 -12.80 -9.20
C PRO A 160 14.97 -13.89 -9.01
N ASP A 161 16.25 -13.51 -8.95
CA ASP A 161 17.38 -14.38 -8.65
C ASP A 161 17.52 -14.75 -7.17
N ARG A 162 16.91 -13.98 -6.26
CA ARG A 162 16.99 -14.24 -4.82
C ARG A 162 16.01 -15.33 -4.37
N HIS A 163 16.45 -16.10 -3.38
CA HIS A 163 15.60 -17.15 -2.81
C HIS A 163 14.43 -16.53 -2.02
N PRO A 164 13.19 -17.04 -2.14
CA PRO A 164 12.01 -16.49 -1.46
C PRO A 164 12.14 -16.38 0.06
N ASP A 165 12.84 -17.31 0.70
CA ASP A 165 13.08 -17.26 2.15
C ASP A 165 13.97 -16.08 2.56
N GLU A 166 14.95 -15.71 1.73
CA GLU A 166 15.82 -14.56 1.99
C GLU A 166 15.02 -13.26 1.87
N LEU A 167 14.22 -13.12 0.81
CA LEU A 167 13.31 -11.99 0.62
C LEU A 167 12.30 -11.90 1.77
N THR A 168 11.76 -13.03 2.22
CA THR A 168 10.86 -13.11 3.37
C THR A 168 11.53 -12.63 4.65
N GLY A 169 12.75 -13.09 4.93
CA GLY A 169 13.50 -12.67 6.12
C GLY A 169 13.82 -11.17 6.13
N GLN A 170 14.24 -10.62 4.98
CA GLN A 170 14.52 -9.20 4.82
C GLN A 170 13.25 -8.35 5.00
N LEU A 171 12.15 -8.74 4.35
CA LEU A 171 10.87 -8.05 4.46
C LEU A 171 10.36 -8.02 5.90
N ARG A 172 10.36 -9.16 6.59
CA ARG A 172 9.90 -9.23 7.99
C ARG A 172 10.75 -8.37 8.92
N THR A 173 12.07 -8.36 8.72
CA THR A 173 12.99 -7.53 9.52
C THR A 173 12.74 -6.05 9.28
N ALA A 174 12.66 -5.63 8.01
CA ALA A 174 12.43 -4.24 7.64
C ALA A 174 11.06 -3.74 8.13
N LEU A 175 10.02 -4.58 7.99
CA LEU A 175 8.68 -4.31 8.52
C LEU A 175 8.71 -4.06 10.04
N LEU A 176 9.37 -4.92 10.82
CA LEU A 176 9.40 -4.79 12.28
C LEU A 176 10.24 -3.58 12.74
N ASN A 177 11.31 -3.26 12.01
CA ASN A 177 12.06 -2.03 12.24
C ASN A 177 11.19 -0.79 11.99
N PHE A 178 10.34 -0.82 10.97
CA PHE A 178 9.45 0.29 10.63
C PHE A 178 8.25 0.40 11.58
N ALA A 179 7.52 -0.69 11.78
CA ALA A 179 6.27 -0.72 12.53
C ALA A 179 6.46 -0.82 14.05
N SER A 180 7.70 -0.99 14.52
CA SER A 180 8.06 -1.38 15.89
C SER A 180 7.64 -2.81 16.27
N GLU A 181 8.38 -3.38 17.20
CA GLU A 181 8.31 -4.77 17.66
C GLU A 181 7.15 -5.08 18.64
N THR A 182 5.96 -4.51 18.39
CA THR A 182 4.76 -4.81 19.18
C THR A 182 4.32 -6.28 18.99
N PRO A 183 3.58 -6.88 19.95
CA PRO A 183 3.09 -8.26 19.80
C PRO A 183 2.30 -8.49 18.51
N ASP A 184 1.42 -7.56 18.15
CA ASP A 184 0.55 -7.68 16.96
C ASP A 184 1.38 -7.62 15.67
N ASN A 185 2.37 -6.74 15.60
CA ASN A 185 3.27 -6.63 14.45
C ASN A 185 4.14 -7.87 14.29
N LYS A 186 4.66 -8.42 15.40
CA LYS A 186 5.45 -9.66 15.39
C LYS A 186 4.64 -10.84 14.88
N GLU A 187 3.40 -10.96 15.32
CA GLU A 187 2.52 -12.06 14.93
C GLU A 187 2.11 -11.94 13.45
N SER A 188 1.82 -10.72 13.00
CA SER A 188 1.51 -10.42 11.59
C SER A 188 2.71 -10.63 10.67
N ALA A 189 3.91 -10.23 11.09
CA ALA A 189 5.15 -10.49 10.34
C ALA A 189 5.39 -11.99 10.11
N ARG A 190 5.08 -12.85 11.10
CA ARG A 190 5.18 -14.32 10.94
C ARG A 190 4.16 -14.90 9.95
N ARG A 191 3.04 -14.21 9.74
CA ARG A 191 1.96 -14.63 8.84
C ARG A 191 2.18 -14.24 7.38
N ILE A 192 3.24 -13.51 7.05
CA ILE A 192 3.57 -13.18 5.66
C ILE A 192 4.83 -13.85 5.17
N ALA A 193 4.86 -14.14 3.87
CA ALA A 193 6.02 -14.65 3.16
C ALA A 193 6.02 -14.13 1.72
N VAL A 194 7.20 -14.06 1.11
CA VAL A 194 7.35 -13.93 -0.33
C VAL A 194 7.27 -15.35 -0.91
N LEU A 195 6.29 -15.61 -1.77
CA LEU A 195 6.05 -16.93 -2.36
C LEU A 195 5.99 -16.85 -3.88
N HIS A 196 6.40 -17.93 -4.54
CA HIS A 196 6.01 -18.23 -5.92
C HIS A 196 4.68 -18.98 -5.85
N THR A 197 3.72 -18.60 -6.67
CA THR A 197 2.33 -19.01 -6.49
C THR A 197 1.70 -19.22 -7.87
N GLY A 198 0.75 -20.15 -7.99
CA GLY A 198 0.19 -20.58 -9.28
C GLY A 198 0.96 -21.72 -9.95
N GLU A 199 0.30 -22.39 -10.90
CA GLU A 199 0.91 -23.36 -11.82
C GLU A 199 0.63 -22.91 -13.27
N PRO A 200 1.66 -22.59 -14.08
CA PRO A 200 3.09 -22.58 -13.74
C PRO A 200 3.43 -21.50 -12.69
N PRO A 201 4.56 -21.64 -11.96
CA PRO A 201 4.96 -20.70 -10.93
C PRO A 201 5.01 -19.27 -11.48
N GLN A 202 4.12 -18.41 -11.01
CA GLN A 202 4.24 -16.98 -11.25
C GLN A 202 5.38 -16.43 -10.38
N GLY A 203 5.96 -15.30 -10.80
CA GLY A 203 7.05 -14.66 -10.08
C GLY A 203 6.72 -14.33 -8.61
N PRO A 204 7.73 -13.94 -7.83
CA PRO A 204 7.59 -13.73 -6.39
C PRO A 204 6.54 -12.65 -6.06
N ARG A 205 5.75 -12.92 -5.02
CA ARG A 205 4.74 -11.99 -4.50
C ARG A 205 4.51 -12.13 -3.01
N LEU A 206 4.06 -11.05 -2.40
CA LEU A 206 3.72 -10.99 -0.99
C LEU A 206 2.44 -11.80 -0.71
N SER A 207 2.56 -12.83 0.11
CA SER A 207 1.52 -13.83 0.35
C SER A 207 1.38 -14.15 1.84
N LEU A 208 0.25 -14.75 2.20
CA LEU A 208 0.02 -15.29 3.53
C LEU A 208 0.73 -16.63 3.68
N SER A 209 1.59 -16.75 4.70
CA SER A 209 2.50 -17.88 4.86
C SER A 209 1.80 -19.20 5.17
N ARG A 210 0.59 -19.16 5.76
CA ARG A 210 -0.17 -20.36 6.14
C ARG A 210 -1.21 -20.75 5.10
N SER A 211 -2.06 -19.80 4.71
CA SER A 211 -3.15 -20.07 3.76
C SER A 211 -2.66 -20.13 2.32
N GLY A 212 -1.63 -19.36 1.96
CA GLY A 212 -1.02 -19.32 0.61
C GLY A 212 -1.48 -18.19 -0.34
N PRO A 213 -2.69 -17.59 -0.25
CA PRO A 213 -3.08 -16.49 -1.12
C PRO A 213 -2.12 -15.30 -1.08
N ALA A 214 -1.97 -14.66 -2.24
CA ALA A 214 -1.37 -13.33 -2.35
C ALA A 214 -2.20 -12.30 -1.58
N LEU A 215 -1.52 -11.34 -0.93
CA LEU A 215 -2.19 -10.25 -0.22
C LEU A 215 -3.07 -9.43 -1.18
N THR A 216 -2.58 -9.16 -2.39
CA THR A 216 -3.35 -8.50 -3.46
C THR A 216 -4.68 -9.19 -3.71
N LYS A 217 -4.69 -10.53 -3.78
CA LYS A 217 -5.94 -11.29 -3.99
C LYS A 217 -6.89 -11.11 -2.81
N ALA A 218 -6.38 -11.24 -1.58
CA ALA A 218 -7.21 -11.09 -0.38
C ALA A 218 -7.84 -9.70 -0.30
N VAL A 219 -7.06 -8.63 -0.53
CA VAL A 219 -7.54 -7.25 -0.54
C VAL A 219 -8.55 -7.02 -1.66
N LEU A 220 -8.22 -7.35 -2.91
CA LEU A 220 -9.11 -7.09 -4.04
C LEU A 220 -10.42 -7.91 -3.97
N SER A 221 -10.43 -9.05 -3.29
CA SER A 221 -11.66 -9.80 -3.03
C SER A 221 -12.63 -9.06 -2.11
N ALA A 222 -12.15 -8.07 -1.34
CA ALA A 222 -12.98 -7.21 -0.52
C ALA A 222 -13.62 -6.05 -1.31
N ALA A 223 -13.24 -5.84 -2.57
CA ALA A 223 -13.82 -4.79 -3.40
C ALA A 223 -15.32 -5.05 -3.60
N GLY A 224 -16.16 -4.05 -3.29
CA GLY A 224 -17.61 -4.19 -3.30
C GLY A 224 -18.21 -4.79 -2.03
N CYS A 225 -17.41 -5.17 -1.03
CA CYS A 225 -17.94 -5.51 0.29
C CYS A 225 -18.49 -4.26 0.98
N PRO A 226 -19.56 -4.37 1.79
CA PRO A 226 -20.08 -3.25 2.55
C PRO A 226 -19.02 -2.58 3.42
N VAL A 227 -19.09 -1.25 3.56
CA VAL A 227 -18.25 -0.51 4.51
C VAL A 227 -18.42 -1.10 5.93
N PRO A 228 -17.33 -1.52 6.61
CA PRO A 228 -17.41 -2.03 7.98
C PRO A 228 -18.01 -1.01 8.96
N SER A 229 -18.72 -1.48 10.00
CA SER A 229 -19.36 -0.60 10.97
C SER A 229 -18.37 0.31 11.70
N CYS A 230 -17.21 -0.22 12.10
CA CYS A 230 -16.14 0.55 12.73
C CYS A 230 -15.59 1.66 11.82
N VAL A 231 -15.59 1.46 10.51
CA VAL A 231 -15.20 2.50 9.53
C VAL A 231 -16.29 3.55 9.42
N ARG A 232 -17.58 3.14 9.38
CA ARG A 232 -18.71 4.08 9.35
C ARG A 232 -18.85 4.92 10.63
N GLU A 233 -18.46 4.37 11.77
CA GLU A 233 -18.47 5.10 13.05
C GLU A 233 -17.46 6.25 13.05
N GLU A 234 -16.26 6.03 12.50
CA GLU A 234 -15.23 7.07 12.38
C GLU A 234 -15.48 8.01 11.19
N PHE A 235 -15.98 7.47 10.07
CA PHE A 235 -16.18 8.15 8.80
C PHE A 235 -17.63 7.98 8.31
N PRO A 236 -18.60 8.68 8.92
CA PRO A 236 -20.02 8.50 8.63
C PRO A 236 -20.43 8.90 7.21
N ASP A 237 -19.66 9.81 6.59
CA ASP A 237 -19.93 10.32 5.25
C ASP A 237 -19.24 9.48 4.15
N LEU A 238 -18.39 8.50 4.54
CA LEU A 238 -17.69 7.65 3.58
C LEU A 238 -18.68 6.80 2.78
N THR A 239 -18.68 7.00 1.47
CA THR A 239 -19.56 6.30 0.55
C THR A 239 -19.05 4.88 0.24
N GLN A 240 -19.94 4.06 -0.30
CA GLN A 240 -19.59 2.69 -0.73
C GLN A 240 -18.59 2.70 -1.91
N ASP A 241 -18.69 3.66 -2.82
CA ASP A 241 -17.76 3.79 -3.95
C ASP A 241 -16.37 4.23 -3.47
N GLU A 242 -16.27 5.16 -2.52
CA GLU A 242 -15.00 5.57 -1.91
C GLU A 242 -14.35 4.42 -1.14
N TRP A 243 -15.12 3.67 -0.34
CA TRP A 243 -14.60 2.46 0.31
C TRP A 243 -14.09 1.44 -0.71
N THR A 244 -14.82 1.23 -1.80
CA THR A 244 -14.39 0.35 -2.89
C THR A 244 -13.09 0.88 -3.53
N ALA A 245 -12.96 2.19 -3.70
CA ALA A 245 -11.74 2.82 -4.20
C ALA A 245 -10.56 2.62 -3.25
N VAL A 246 -10.73 2.78 -1.93
CA VAL A 246 -9.70 2.51 -0.92
C VAL A 246 -9.18 1.08 -1.06
N ILE A 247 -10.07 0.09 -1.13
CA ILE A 247 -9.71 -1.32 -1.28
C ILE A 247 -9.00 -1.57 -2.62
N GLN A 248 -9.53 -1.06 -3.73
CA GLN A 248 -8.93 -1.23 -5.05
C GLN A 248 -7.53 -0.62 -5.13
N VAL A 249 -7.35 0.63 -4.70
CA VAL A 249 -6.05 1.30 -4.73
C VAL A 249 -5.04 0.61 -3.81
N THR A 250 -5.48 0.13 -2.65
CA THR A 250 -4.63 -0.68 -1.76
C THR A 250 -4.17 -1.97 -2.45
N GLY A 251 -5.09 -2.69 -3.10
CA GLY A 251 -4.76 -3.90 -3.85
C GLY A 251 -3.85 -3.66 -5.05
N LEU A 252 -4.09 -2.59 -5.82
CA LEU A 252 -3.24 -2.19 -6.93
C LEU A 252 -1.84 -1.75 -6.48
N THR A 253 -1.76 -1.09 -5.33
CA THR A 253 -0.49 -0.74 -4.70
C THR A 253 0.30 -1.98 -4.32
N LEU A 254 -0.33 -2.97 -3.66
CA LEU A 254 0.30 -4.26 -3.39
C LEU A 254 0.76 -4.95 -4.69
N MET A 255 -0.08 -4.93 -5.73
CA MET A 255 0.21 -5.49 -7.04
C MET A 255 1.45 -4.86 -7.70
N ALA A 256 1.72 -3.57 -7.47
CA ALA A 256 2.91 -2.89 -8.00
C ALA A 256 4.24 -3.46 -7.45
N PHE A 257 4.18 -4.08 -6.27
CA PHE A 257 5.31 -4.76 -5.61
C PHE A 257 5.29 -6.29 -5.81
N GLU A 258 4.50 -6.79 -6.76
CA GLU A 258 4.56 -8.18 -7.21
C GLU A 258 5.33 -8.28 -8.53
N ALA A 259 5.99 -9.42 -8.76
CA ALA A 259 6.60 -9.69 -10.04
C ALA A 259 5.57 -9.63 -11.19
N ASP A 260 5.99 -9.12 -12.35
CA ASP A 260 5.15 -9.13 -13.54
C ASP A 260 4.74 -10.57 -13.90
N PRO A 261 3.53 -10.78 -14.44
CA PRO A 261 3.18 -12.09 -14.98
C PRO A 261 4.18 -12.46 -16.08
N PRO A 262 4.51 -13.75 -16.23
CA PRO A 262 5.34 -14.18 -17.36
C PRO A 262 4.66 -13.72 -18.66
N ARG A 263 5.41 -13.04 -19.52
CA ARG A 263 4.90 -12.69 -20.85
C ARG A 263 4.59 -14.00 -21.56
N GLU A 264 3.35 -14.17 -21.99
CA GLU A 264 3.01 -15.24 -22.93
C GLU A 264 3.87 -15.01 -24.17
N THR A 265 4.89 -15.85 -24.35
CA THR A 265 5.59 -15.95 -25.63
C THR A 265 4.61 -16.56 -26.61
N GLU A 266 4.04 -15.73 -27.48
CA GLU A 266 3.39 -16.18 -28.73
C GLU A 266 4.37 -16.97 -29.60
#